data_AF-A0A3B0VUY8-F1
#
_entry.id   AF-A0A3B0VUY8-F1
#
_cell.length_a   1.000
_cell.length_b   1.000
_cell.length_c   1.000
_cell.angle_alpha   90.00
_cell.angle_beta   90.00
_cell.angle_gamma   90.00
#
_symmetry.space_group_name_H-M   'P 1'
#
loop_
_entity.id
_entity.type
_entity.pdbx_description
1 polymer ?
#
loop_
_entity_poly.entity_id
_entity_poly.type
_entity_poly.pdbx_seq_one_letter_code
_entity_poly.pdbx_strand_id
1 'polypeptide(L)'
;MVVTFSMQISGWKQEKIAILAFLGLAVVTGWITGFWSWSLIVWLLVYIFWKIIEFKTFYDWYMNGATKKSTPVNQGIFESITCQVISNKKQIKKANKRNEYLLQQFVTTAQALPFATLLLNKNFEIQWVNHMAHEILNINESDANTKIANIIREPAFIQLLSTGKKDQEIKLTHHVDNNKSIQVRLIEINQDRFLMVAWDISAQEALQKSRKAFVANASHELRTPLTVISGYLEMLQSSEHVNDDWSMAIDQAKDQANRMAKIIDGMLKLSKIEHGRAIQSKDDEIPMPELVNGLFNDIKNGPNSRNHILEAEINSALWIKGDSSEITSICLNLMHNATIHTPDGTRIIIKWFEQNGEANFWVVDNGPGIDAKHIPHLTERFYRVDNSKVHNQQSTGLGLAIVKHICLKHGARFEIDSIKEQGTTFKVTFPAHRTKLID
;
A
#
# COMPACT_ATOMS: atom_id res chain seq x y z
N MET A 1 1.21 40.11 -26.50
CA MET A 1 0.60 41.29 -25.86
C MET A 1 1.29 42.60 -26.27
N VAL A 2 2.63 42.66 -26.32
CA VAL A 2 3.36 43.88 -26.75
C VAL A 2 3.24 44.17 -28.26
N VAL A 3 3.25 43.15 -29.12
CA VAL A 3 3.16 43.32 -30.60
C VAL A 3 1.75 43.68 -31.07
N THR A 4 0.72 43.22 -30.37
CA THR A 4 -0.68 43.56 -30.67
C THR A 4 -0.99 45.03 -30.36
N PHE A 5 -0.35 45.60 -29.32
CA PHE A 5 -0.57 46.99 -28.91
C PHE A 5 0.08 48.00 -29.88
N SER A 6 1.25 47.69 -30.44
CA SER A 6 1.93 48.55 -31.41
C SER A 6 1.20 48.62 -32.76
N MET A 7 0.60 47.52 -33.21
CA MET A 7 -0.24 47.50 -34.42
C MET A 7 -1.57 48.24 -34.23
N GLN A 8 -2.17 48.17 -33.05
CA GLN A 8 -3.43 48.86 -32.74
C GLN A 8 -3.29 50.38 -32.79
N ILE A 9 -2.17 50.93 -32.30
CA ILE A 9 -1.86 52.37 -32.40
C ILE A 9 -1.58 52.79 -33.84
N SER A 10 -1.02 51.90 -34.66
CA SER A 10 -0.74 52.15 -36.09
C SER A 10 -2.01 52.18 -36.93
N GLY A 11 -2.97 51.29 -36.66
CA GLY A 11 -4.22 51.20 -37.43
C GLY A 11 -5.07 52.47 -37.34
N TRP A 12 -5.23 53.01 -36.13
CA TRP A 12 -5.94 54.28 -35.91
C TRP A 12 -5.19 55.50 -36.48
N LYS A 13 -3.86 55.46 -36.56
CA LYS A 13 -3.08 56.53 -37.21
C LYS A 13 -3.34 56.57 -38.72
N GLN A 14 -3.38 55.41 -39.38
CA GLN A 14 -3.68 55.33 -40.81
C GLN A 14 -5.11 55.79 -41.13
N GLU A 15 -6.08 55.43 -40.29
CA GLU A 15 -7.47 55.93 -40.43
C GLU A 15 -7.55 57.45 -40.29
N LYS A 16 -6.85 58.03 -39.31
CA LYS A 16 -6.78 59.49 -39.14
C LYS A 16 -6.16 60.19 -40.34
N ILE A 17 -5.10 59.62 -40.93
CA ILE A 17 -4.46 60.16 -42.14
C ILE A 17 -5.43 60.11 -43.33
N ALA A 18 -6.17 59.00 -43.49
CA ALA A 18 -7.18 58.89 -44.54
C ALA A 18 -8.28 59.95 -44.37
N ILE A 19 -8.82 60.12 -43.16
CA ILE A 19 -9.84 61.14 -42.84
C ILE A 19 -9.31 62.54 -43.16
N LEU A 20 -8.07 62.87 -42.76
CA LEU A 20 -7.44 64.15 -43.06
C LEU A 20 -7.23 64.38 -44.56
N ALA A 21 -6.89 63.34 -45.32
CA ALA A 21 -6.74 63.44 -46.78
C ALA A 21 -8.10 63.75 -47.46
N PHE A 22 -9.17 63.06 -47.07
CA PHE A 22 -10.51 63.32 -47.59
C PHE A 22 -11.05 64.70 -47.19
N LEU A 23 -10.78 65.16 -45.96
CA LEU A 23 -11.09 66.53 -45.54
C LEU A 23 -10.28 67.58 -46.33
N GLY A 24 -9.00 67.31 -46.60
CA GLY A 24 -8.16 68.17 -47.43
C GLY A 24 -8.71 68.31 -48.85
N LEU A 25 -9.15 67.20 -49.46
CA LEU A 25 -9.79 67.19 -50.77
C LEU A 25 -11.12 67.97 -50.76
N ALA A 26 -11.90 67.87 -49.70
CA ALA A 26 -13.10 68.67 -49.52
C ALA A 26 -12.79 70.18 -49.45
N VAL A 27 -11.77 70.58 -48.69
CA VAL A 27 -11.37 72.00 -48.60
C VAL A 27 -10.89 72.54 -49.95
N VAL A 28 -10.06 71.79 -50.68
CA VAL A 28 -9.56 72.20 -52.01
C VAL A 28 -10.69 72.35 -53.01
N THR A 29 -11.60 71.38 -53.08
CA THR A 29 -12.73 71.44 -54.02
C THR A 29 -13.77 72.49 -53.61
N GLY A 30 -13.97 72.72 -52.32
CA GLY A 30 -14.78 73.82 -51.81
C GLY A 30 -14.23 75.19 -52.17
N TRP A 31 -12.90 75.36 -52.11
CA TRP A 31 -12.23 76.60 -52.48
C TRP A 31 -12.35 76.92 -53.97
N ILE A 32 -12.23 75.90 -54.84
CA ILE A 32 -12.33 76.06 -56.31
C ILE A 32 -13.77 76.35 -56.75
N THR A 33 -14.77 75.72 -56.12
CA THR A 33 -16.18 75.78 -56.56
C THR A 33 -17.01 76.86 -55.88
N GLY A 34 -16.58 77.35 -54.71
CA GLY A 34 -17.34 78.29 -53.88
C GLY A 34 -18.45 77.66 -53.03
N PHE A 35 -18.76 76.36 -53.21
CA PHE A 35 -19.82 75.64 -52.51
C PHE A 35 -19.28 74.69 -51.43
N TRP A 36 -18.86 75.27 -50.31
CA TRP A 36 -18.22 74.56 -49.20
C TRP A 36 -19.05 73.40 -48.62
N SER A 37 -20.35 73.61 -48.40
CA SER A 37 -21.23 72.59 -47.80
C SER A 37 -21.39 71.36 -48.69
N TRP A 38 -21.55 71.56 -49.99
CA TRP A 38 -21.74 70.47 -50.95
C TRP A 38 -20.48 69.65 -51.16
N SER A 39 -19.32 70.29 -51.22
CA SER A 39 -18.04 69.59 -51.33
C SER A 39 -17.80 68.66 -50.13
N LEU A 40 -18.05 69.14 -48.90
CA LEU A 40 -17.88 68.34 -47.69
C LEU A 40 -18.80 67.12 -47.69
N ILE A 41 -20.07 67.30 -48.08
CA ILE A 41 -21.04 66.19 -48.17
C ILE A 41 -20.59 65.14 -49.19
N VAL A 42 -20.15 65.56 -50.37
CA VAL A 42 -19.72 64.62 -51.43
C VAL A 42 -18.53 63.79 -50.96
N TRP A 43 -17.48 64.41 -50.42
CA TRP A 43 -16.30 63.67 -49.98
C TRP A 43 -16.54 62.80 -48.74
N LEU A 44 -17.46 63.21 -47.86
CA LEU A 44 -17.90 62.39 -46.73
C LEU A 44 -18.68 61.15 -47.19
N LEU A 45 -19.55 61.29 -48.20
CA LEU A 45 -20.25 60.16 -48.82
C LEU A 45 -19.28 59.20 -49.52
N VAL A 46 -18.27 59.72 -50.22
CA VAL A 46 -17.22 58.91 -50.85
C VAL A 46 -16.44 58.11 -49.79
N TYR A 47 -16.07 58.75 -48.67
CA TYR A 47 -15.37 58.08 -47.57
C TYR A 47 -16.23 56.97 -46.92
N ILE A 48 -17.50 57.25 -46.62
CA ILE A 48 -18.43 56.27 -46.05
C ILE A 48 -18.62 55.09 -47.01
N PHE A 49 -18.81 55.37 -48.29
CA PHE A 49 -18.99 54.32 -49.30
C PHE A 49 -17.75 53.41 -49.40
N TRP A 50 -16.54 54.00 -49.39
CA TRP A 50 -15.29 53.24 -49.35
C TRP A 50 -15.19 52.34 -48.10
N LYS A 51 -15.58 52.85 -46.93
CA LYS A 51 -15.56 52.08 -45.68
C LYS A 51 -16.59 50.96 -45.62
N ILE A 52 -17.77 51.15 -46.22
CA ILE A 52 -18.78 50.09 -46.33
C ILE A 52 -18.27 48.94 -47.20
N ILE A 53 -17.56 49.23 -48.29
CA ILE A 53 -16.96 48.19 -49.15
C ILE A 53 -15.90 47.40 -48.36
N GLU A 54 -14.99 48.10 -47.67
CA GLU A 54 -13.94 47.46 -46.86
C GLU A 54 -14.54 46.58 -45.75
N PHE A 55 -15.57 47.07 -45.05
CA PHE A 55 -16.29 46.30 -44.04
C PHE A 55 -16.98 45.08 -44.64
N LYS A 56 -17.64 45.22 -45.79
CA LYS A 56 -18.32 44.10 -46.46
C LYS A 56 -17.32 43.01 -46.87
N THR A 57 -16.18 43.39 -47.45
CA THR A 57 -15.13 42.43 -47.81
C THR A 57 -14.58 41.71 -46.57
N PHE A 58 -14.37 42.42 -45.46
CA PHE A 58 -13.98 41.80 -44.19
C PHE A 58 -15.07 40.85 -43.64
N TYR A 59 -16.33 41.28 -43.64
CA TYR A 59 -17.46 40.51 -43.16
C TYR A 59 -17.65 39.22 -43.95
N ASP A 60 -17.63 39.30 -45.28
CA ASP A 60 -17.75 38.15 -46.17
C ASP A 60 -16.57 37.18 -45.95
N TRP A 61 -15.35 37.69 -45.77
CA TRP A 61 -14.21 36.85 -45.41
C TRP A 61 -14.37 36.16 -44.06
N TYR A 62 -14.83 36.90 -43.05
CA TYR A 62 -15.03 36.38 -41.70
C TYR A 62 -16.10 35.28 -41.67
N MET A 63 -17.25 35.52 -42.30
CA MET A 63 -18.37 34.58 -42.39
C MET A 63 -18.02 33.35 -43.24
N ASN A 64 -17.19 33.50 -44.27
CA ASN A 64 -16.66 32.38 -45.07
C ASN A 64 -15.52 31.61 -44.37
N GLY A 65 -15.43 31.69 -43.04
CA GLY A 65 -14.50 30.88 -42.26
C GLY A 65 -13.08 31.45 -42.19
N ALA A 66 -12.88 32.74 -42.47
CA ALA A 66 -11.65 33.49 -42.20
C ALA A 66 -10.37 32.74 -42.59
N THR A 67 -10.32 32.25 -43.83
CA THR A 67 -9.19 31.42 -44.29
C THR A 67 -7.97 32.28 -44.61
N LYS A 68 -6.76 31.76 -44.36
CA LYS A 68 -5.51 32.47 -44.65
C LYS A 68 -5.31 32.78 -46.14
N LYS A 69 -5.89 31.97 -47.03
CA LYS A 69 -5.76 32.12 -48.49
C LYS A 69 -6.61 33.24 -49.08
N SER A 70 -7.75 33.55 -48.46
CA SER A 70 -8.67 34.61 -48.90
C SER A 70 -8.57 35.88 -48.05
N THR A 71 -7.44 36.11 -47.37
CA THR A 71 -7.29 37.26 -46.47
C THR A 71 -7.44 38.57 -47.26
N PRO A 72 -8.40 39.44 -46.91
CA PRO A 72 -8.58 40.69 -47.61
C PRO A 72 -7.39 41.62 -47.35
N VAL A 73 -6.95 42.35 -48.38
CA VAL A 73 -5.91 43.37 -48.28
C VAL A 73 -6.55 44.63 -47.70
N ASN A 74 -6.73 44.64 -46.39
CA ASN A 74 -7.27 45.77 -45.65
C ASN A 74 -6.14 46.61 -45.08
N GLN A 75 -6.38 47.91 -44.86
CA GLN A 75 -5.43 48.80 -44.20
C GLN A 75 -5.98 49.23 -42.83
N GLY A 76 -5.13 49.83 -42.01
CA GLY A 76 -5.58 50.43 -40.76
C GLY A 76 -6.08 49.41 -39.74
N ILE A 77 -7.29 49.62 -39.22
CA ILE A 77 -7.83 48.83 -38.11
C ILE A 77 -8.18 47.42 -38.58
N PHE A 78 -8.72 47.26 -39.80
CA PHE A 78 -9.15 45.96 -40.31
C PHE A 78 -7.98 44.99 -40.54
N GLU A 79 -6.78 45.47 -40.86
CA GLU A 79 -5.57 44.65 -40.92
C GLU A 79 -5.23 44.02 -39.57
N SER A 80 -5.28 44.84 -38.50
CA SER A 80 -5.00 44.34 -37.14
C SER A 80 -6.03 43.28 -36.71
N ILE A 81 -7.30 43.46 -37.09
CA ILE A 81 -8.38 42.52 -36.79
C ILE A 81 -8.22 41.22 -37.59
N THR A 82 -7.91 41.28 -38.90
CA THR A 82 -7.70 40.06 -39.70
C THR A 82 -6.52 39.25 -39.17
N CYS A 83 -5.41 39.91 -38.83
CA CYS A 83 -4.26 39.27 -38.19
C CYS A 83 -4.64 38.61 -36.86
N GLN A 84 -5.40 39.29 -36.00
CA GLN A 84 -5.83 38.74 -34.72
C GLN A 84 -6.72 37.51 -34.90
N VAL A 85 -7.70 37.55 -35.81
CA VAL A 85 -8.59 36.42 -36.12
C VAL A 85 -7.80 35.19 -36.60
N ILE A 86 -6.86 35.39 -37.54
CA ILE A 86 -6.01 34.30 -38.04
C ILE A 86 -5.14 33.72 -36.92
N SER A 87 -4.59 34.58 -36.07
CA SER A 87 -3.75 34.16 -34.94
C SER A 87 -4.54 33.34 -33.92
N ASN A 88 -5.77 33.74 -33.58
CA ASN A 88 -6.66 33.03 -32.66
C ASN A 88 -7.05 31.66 -33.22
N LYS A 89 -7.40 31.57 -34.51
CA LYS A 89 -7.68 30.28 -35.18
C LYS A 89 -6.48 29.34 -35.14
N LYS A 90 -5.27 29.86 -35.35
CA LYS A 90 -4.04 29.06 -35.25
C LYS A 90 -3.81 28.55 -33.83
N GLN A 91 -4.06 29.37 -32.81
CA GLN A 91 -3.95 28.97 -31.41
C GLN A 91 -4.97 27.89 -31.04
N ILE A 92 -6.24 28.06 -31.40
CA ILE A 92 -7.30 27.05 -31.16
C ILE A 92 -6.94 25.73 -31.83
N LYS A 93 -6.50 25.76 -33.10
CA LYS A 93 -6.08 24.54 -33.81
C LYS A 93 -4.90 23.86 -33.14
N LYS A 94 -3.93 24.62 -32.63
CA LYS A 94 -2.77 24.08 -31.90
C LYS A 94 -3.19 23.48 -30.55
N ALA A 95 -4.11 24.13 -29.84
CA ALA A 95 -4.66 23.64 -28.57
C ALA A 95 -5.43 22.33 -28.77
N ASN A 96 -6.32 22.25 -29.75
CA ASN A 96 -7.07 21.03 -30.05
C ASN A 96 -6.15 19.85 -30.39
N LYS A 97 -5.14 20.07 -31.25
CA LYS A 97 -4.13 19.04 -31.55
C LYS A 97 -3.34 18.60 -30.31
N ARG A 98 -3.00 19.54 -29.43
CA ARG A 98 -2.31 19.22 -28.16
C ARG A 98 -3.22 18.37 -27.26
N ASN A 99 -4.49 18.71 -27.14
CA ASN A 99 -5.45 17.96 -26.35
C ASN A 99 -5.68 16.55 -26.90
N GLU A 100 -5.83 16.41 -28.22
CA GLU A 100 -5.90 15.09 -28.88
C GLU A 100 -4.66 14.25 -28.59
N TYR A 101 -3.46 14.84 -28.73
CA TYR A 101 -2.20 14.16 -28.41
C TYR A 101 -2.13 13.73 -26.95
N LEU A 102 -2.49 14.61 -26.00
CA LEU A 102 -2.48 14.29 -24.57
C LEU A 102 -3.48 13.19 -24.22
N LEU A 103 -4.67 13.20 -24.83
CA LEU A 103 -5.67 12.13 -24.66
C LEU A 103 -5.15 10.80 -25.19
N GLN A 104 -4.55 10.80 -26.38
CA GLN A 104 -3.97 9.59 -26.96
C GLN A 104 -2.83 9.05 -26.08
N GLN A 105 -1.94 9.92 -25.61
CA GLN A 105 -0.86 9.54 -24.70
C GLN A 105 -1.39 8.96 -23.38
N PHE A 106 -2.45 9.54 -22.81
CA PHE A 106 -3.10 9.03 -21.61
C PHE A 106 -3.67 7.63 -21.83
N VAL A 107 -4.43 7.43 -22.92
CA VAL A 107 -5.01 6.11 -23.26
C VAL A 107 -3.91 5.08 -23.47
N THR A 108 -2.86 5.39 -24.23
CA THR A 108 -1.73 4.48 -24.45
C THR A 108 -1.02 4.12 -23.15
N THR A 109 -0.84 5.10 -22.25
CA THR A 109 -0.21 4.85 -20.93
C THR A 109 -1.09 3.94 -20.08
N ALA A 110 -2.41 4.19 -20.06
CA ALA A 110 -3.36 3.38 -19.29
C ALA A 110 -3.52 1.95 -19.86
N GLN A 111 -3.37 1.78 -21.18
CA GLN A 111 -3.33 0.47 -21.83
C GLN A 111 -2.06 -0.34 -21.52
N ALA A 112 -0.94 0.34 -21.25
CA ALA A 112 0.33 -0.30 -20.89
C ALA A 112 0.43 -0.69 -19.40
N LEU A 113 -0.54 -0.31 -18.57
CA LEU A 113 -0.56 -0.72 -17.15
C LEU A 113 -0.71 -2.24 -17.03
N PRO A 114 0.08 -2.92 -16.18
CA PRO A 114 0.06 -4.38 -16.03
C PRO A 114 -1.14 -4.89 -15.20
N PHE A 115 -2.13 -4.03 -14.95
CA PHE A 115 -3.29 -4.33 -14.12
C PHE A 115 -4.56 -4.11 -14.93
N ALA A 116 -5.55 -4.96 -14.74
CA ALA A 116 -6.89 -4.74 -15.28
C ALA A 116 -7.47 -3.46 -14.68
N THR A 117 -7.74 -2.48 -15.52
CA THR A 117 -8.16 -1.15 -15.11
C THR A 117 -9.50 -0.82 -15.77
N LEU A 118 -10.49 -0.48 -14.95
CA LEU A 118 -11.83 -0.13 -15.40
C LEU A 118 -12.26 1.21 -14.81
N LEU A 119 -12.81 2.07 -15.65
CA LEU A 119 -13.47 3.30 -15.21
C LEU A 119 -14.97 3.04 -15.15
N LEU A 120 -15.57 3.33 -14.01
CA LEU A 120 -16.99 3.14 -13.75
C LEU A 120 -17.67 4.48 -13.45
N ASN A 121 -18.95 4.60 -13.79
CA ASN A 121 -19.79 5.74 -13.40
C ASN A 121 -20.41 5.56 -12.00
N LYS A 122 -21.21 6.53 -11.56
CA LYS A 122 -21.96 6.50 -10.28
C LYS A 122 -22.88 5.29 -10.08
N ASN A 123 -23.33 4.67 -11.16
CA ASN A 123 -24.18 3.48 -11.14
C ASN A 123 -23.37 2.17 -11.25
N PHE A 124 -22.04 2.26 -11.19
CA PHE A 124 -21.09 1.18 -11.42
C PHE A 124 -21.19 0.56 -12.82
N GLU A 125 -21.53 1.36 -13.83
CA GLU A 125 -21.50 0.96 -15.23
C GLU A 125 -20.14 1.25 -15.85
N ILE A 126 -19.67 0.33 -16.71
CA ILE A 126 -18.35 0.38 -17.32
C ILE A 126 -18.31 1.50 -18.37
N GLN A 127 -17.45 2.50 -18.17
CA GLN A 127 -17.20 3.57 -19.14
C GLN A 127 -15.98 3.30 -20.01
N TRP A 128 -14.97 2.63 -19.45
CA TRP A 128 -13.72 2.34 -20.13
C TRP A 128 -13.01 1.16 -19.49
N VAL A 129 -12.27 0.40 -20.28
CA VAL A 129 -11.43 -0.72 -19.83
C VAL A 129 -10.09 -0.70 -20.57
N ASN A 130 -9.04 -1.20 -19.92
CA ASN A 130 -7.76 -1.42 -20.59
C ASN A 130 -7.64 -2.86 -21.12
N HIS A 131 -6.60 -3.13 -21.91
CA HIS A 131 -6.37 -4.46 -22.47
C HIS A 131 -6.24 -5.55 -21.40
N MET A 132 -5.60 -5.26 -20.27
CA MET A 132 -5.47 -6.21 -19.16
C MET A 132 -6.82 -6.61 -18.53
N ALA A 133 -7.87 -5.79 -18.65
CA ALA A 133 -9.21 -6.16 -18.19
C ALA A 133 -9.79 -7.34 -18.97
N HIS A 134 -9.44 -7.47 -20.25
CA HIS A 134 -9.76 -8.65 -21.04
C HIS A 134 -8.98 -9.87 -20.53
N GLU A 135 -7.67 -9.75 -20.32
CA GLU A 135 -6.83 -10.89 -19.95
C GLU A 135 -7.12 -11.43 -18.52
N ILE A 136 -7.37 -10.54 -17.57
CA ILE A 136 -7.51 -10.89 -16.14
C ILE A 136 -8.97 -11.12 -15.74
N LEU A 137 -9.90 -10.31 -16.28
CA LEU A 137 -11.32 -10.35 -15.89
C LEU A 137 -12.23 -10.85 -17.02
N ASN A 138 -11.72 -11.06 -18.23
CA ASN A 138 -12.52 -11.37 -19.43
C ASN A 138 -13.59 -10.30 -19.72
N ILE A 139 -13.25 -9.02 -19.50
CA ILE A 139 -14.12 -7.88 -19.78
C ILE A 139 -13.63 -7.16 -21.02
N ASN A 140 -14.53 -6.93 -21.97
CA ASN A 140 -14.24 -6.32 -23.26
C ASN A 140 -14.74 -4.87 -23.35
N GLU A 141 -14.26 -4.14 -24.34
CA GLU A 141 -14.82 -2.81 -24.68
C GLU A 141 -16.29 -2.89 -25.09
N SER A 142 -16.75 -4.04 -25.60
CA SER A 142 -18.17 -4.29 -25.92
C SER A 142 -19.08 -4.30 -24.69
N ASP A 143 -18.52 -4.49 -23.50
CA ASP A 143 -19.26 -4.50 -22.23
C ASP A 143 -19.47 -3.08 -21.67
N ALA A 144 -19.09 -2.05 -22.44
CA ALA A 144 -19.35 -0.66 -22.10
C ALA A 144 -20.85 -0.40 -21.84
N ASN A 145 -21.13 0.44 -20.85
CA ASN A 145 -22.45 0.78 -20.33
C ASN A 145 -23.21 -0.37 -19.64
N THR A 146 -22.56 -1.52 -19.42
CA THR A 146 -23.13 -2.58 -18.57
C THR A 146 -22.68 -2.41 -17.12
N LYS A 147 -23.54 -2.82 -16.17
CA LYS A 147 -23.18 -2.82 -14.75
C LYS A 147 -22.15 -3.91 -14.46
N ILE A 148 -21.06 -3.55 -13.78
CA ILE A 148 -19.99 -4.49 -13.45
C ILE A 148 -20.48 -5.68 -12.60
N ALA A 149 -21.49 -5.46 -11.75
CA ALA A 149 -22.13 -6.49 -10.92
C ALA A 149 -22.86 -7.58 -11.73
N ASN A 150 -23.19 -7.33 -13.00
CA ASN A 150 -23.80 -8.35 -13.87
C ASN A 150 -22.77 -9.37 -14.37
N ILE A 151 -21.51 -8.94 -14.48
CA ILE A 151 -20.37 -9.73 -14.96
C ILE A 151 -19.72 -10.44 -13.76
N ILE A 152 -19.32 -9.67 -12.74
CA ILE A 152 -18.71 -10.19 -11.52
C ILE A 152 -19.80 -10.39 -10.47
N ARG A 153 -20.25 -11.63 -10.30
CA ARG A 153 -21.39 -12.00 -9.43
C ARG A 153 -20.98 -12.50 -8.04
N GLU A 154 -19.73 -12.27 -7.65
CA GLU A 154 -19.22 -12.68 -6.34
C GLU A 154 -19.91 -11.88 -5.20
N PRO A 155 -20.49 -12.55 -4.18
CA PRO A 155 -21.21 -11.87 -3.11
C PRO A 155 -20.39 -10.79 -2.39
N ALA A 156 -19.10 -11.07 -2.15
CA ALA A 156 -18.17 -10.12 -1.54
C ALA A 156 -17.97 -8.85 -2.38
N PHE A 157 -17.99 -8.99 -3.72
CA PHE A 157 -17.91 -7.87 -4.65
C PHE A 157 -19.19 -7.04 -4.67
N ILE A 158 -20.35 -7.68 -4.64
CA ILE A 158 -21.64 -6.97 -4.57
C ILE A 158 -21.75 -6.21 -3.24
N GLN A 159 -21.27 -6.80 -2.15
CA GLN A 159 -21.21 -6.13 -0.86
C GLN A 159 -20.28 -4.90 -0.87
N LEU A 160 -19.13 -4.99 -1.54
CA LEU A 160 -18.21 -3.87 -1.73
C LEU A 160 -18.91 -2.68 -2.41
N LEU A 161 -19.65 -2.94 -3.50
CA LEU A 161 -20.36 -1.89 -4.24
C LEU A 161 -21.45 -1.21 -3.42
N SER A 162 -22.09 -1.95 -2.49
CA SER A 162 -23.20 -1.44 -1.67
C SER A 162 -22.78 -0.73 -0.39
N THR A 163 -21.62 -1.09 0.19
CA THR A 163 -21.20 -0.56 1.49
C THR A 163 -20.60 0.83 1.43
N GLY A 164 -20.28 1.36 0.24
CA GLY A 164 -19.85 2.75 0.04
C GLY A 164 -18.60 3.15 0.84
N LYS A 165 -17.88 2.17 1.41
CA LYS A 165 -16.65 2.41 2.17
C LYS A 165 -15.52 2.69 1.19
N LYS A 166 -14.84 3.81 1.39
CA LYS A 166 -13.75 4.28 0.54
C LYS A 166 -12.57 3.30 0.59
N ASP A 167 -12.00 3.04 -0.58
CA ASP A 167 -10.70 2.41 -0.77
C ASP A 167 -10.56 1.02 -0.12
N GLN A 168 -11.38 0.08 -0.59
CA GLN A 168 -11.38 -1.30 -0.11
C GLN A 168 -10.76 -2.25 -1.13
N GLU A 169 -9.95 -3.18 -0.62
CA GLU A 169 -9.40 -4.30 -1.37
C GLU A 169 -10.16 -5.57 -1.03
N ILE A 170 -10.57 -6.29 -2.05
CA ILE A 170 -11.24 -7.58 -1.91
C ILE A 170 -10.58 -8.62 -2.79
N LYS A 171 -10.61 -9.85 -2.31
CA LYS A 171 -10.15 -11.00 -3.07
C LYS A 171 -11.34 -11.64 -3.77
N LEU A 172 -11.18 -11.92 -5.06
CA LEU A 172 -12.11 -12.68 -5.88
C LEU A 172 -11.49 -13.99 -6.34
N THR A 173 -12.35 -15.00 -6.48
CA THR A 173 -12.04 -16.15 -7.31
C THR A 173 -12.39 -15.76 -8.75
N HIS A 174 -11.55 -16.12 -9.71
CA HIS A 174 -11.86 -15.84 -11.11
C HIS A 174 -13.12 -16.62 -11.52
N HIS A 175 -14.03 -15.95 -12.25
CA HIS A 175 -15.35 -16.49 -12.63
C HIS A 175 -15.34 -17.70 -13.60
N VAL A 176 -14.19 -18.03 -14.17
CA VAL A 176 -14.01 -19.09 -15.20
C VAL A 176 -12.93 -20.07 -14.77
N ASP A 177 -11.86 -19.58 -14.14
CA ASP A 177 -10.78 -20.42 -13.63
C ASP A 177 -10.74 -20.39 -12.09
N ASN A 178 -11.33 -21.40 -11.45
CA ASN A 178 -11.32 -21.51 -9.98
C ASN A 178 -9.92 -21.57 -9.35
N ASN A 179 -8.86 -21.83 -10.14
CA ASN A 179 -7.49 -21.78 -9.66
C ASN A 179 -6.88 -20.38 -9.71
N LYS A 180 -7.52 -19.43 -10.39
CA LYS A 180 -7.07 -18.05 -10.41
C LYS A 180 -7.66 -17.25 -9.26
N SER A 181 -6.78 -16.63 -8.50
CA SER A 181 -7.10 -15.69 -7.45
C SER A 181 -6.79 -14.28 -7.94
N ILE A 182 -7.81 -13.42 -7.95
CA ILE A 182 -7.71 -12.05 -8.41
C ILE A 182 -7.92 -11.13 -7.22
N GLN A 183 -7.08 -10.12 -7.07
CA GLN A 183 -7.31 -9.05 -6.11
C GLN A 183 -7.90 -7.85 -6.83
N VAL A 184 -8.94 -7.26 -6.26
CA VAL A 184 -9.65 -6.11 -6.80
C VAL A 184 -9.68 -4.99 -5.78
N ARG A 185 -9.42 -3.79 -6.25
CA ARG A 185 -9.50 -2.56 -5.47
C ARG A 185 -10.41 -1.56 -6.17
N LEU A 186 -11.29 -0.94 -5.39
CA LEU A 186 -12.20 0.11 -5.88
C LEU A 186 -11.82 1.45 -5.26
N ILE A 187 -11.51 2.41 -6.12
CA ILE A 187 -11.02 3.74 -5.77
C ILE A 187 -12.02 4.77 -6.28
N GLU A 188 -12.51 5.66 -5.42
CA GLU A 188 -13.37 6.78 -5.82
C GLU A 188 -12.49 7.91 -6.38
N ILE A 189 -12.68 8.31 -7.64
CA ILE A 189 -11.96 9.46 -8.22
C ILE A 189 -12.68 10.76 -7.86
N ASN A 190 -14.00 10.78 -8.01
CA ASN A 190 -14.89 11.90 -7.69
C ASN A 190 -16.31 11.39 -7.43
N GLN A 191 -17.24 12.29 -7.10
CA GLN A 191 -18.63 11.95 -6.72
C GLN A 191 -19.39 11.11 -7.78
N ASP A 192 -18.94 11.11 -9.04
CA ASP A 192 -19.64 10.43 -10.14
C ASP A 192 -18.83 9.32 -10.82
N ARG A 193 -17.58 9.05 -10.37
CA ARG A 193 -16.69 8.07 -11.04
C ARG A 193 -15.83 7.28 -10.07
N PHE A 194 -15.70 5.99 -10.39
CA PHE A 194 -14.87 5.04 -9.69
C PHE A 194 -13.84 4.42 -10.63
N LEU A 195 -12.63 4.21 -10.13
CA LEU A 195 -11.58 3.44 -10.76
C LEU A 195 -11.50 2.08 -10.08
N MET A 196 -11.61 1.02 -10.87
CA MET A 196 -11.41 -0.33 -10.40
C MET A 196 -10.09 -0.84 -10.97
N VAL A 197 -9.25 -1.38 -10.10
CA VAL A 197 -7.99 -1.99 -10.47
C VAL A 197 -8.00 -3.44 -10.00
N ALA A 198 -7.65 -4.36 -10.88
CA ALA A 198 -7.60 -5.78 -10.59
C ALA A 198 -6.30 -6.41 -11.09
N TRP A 199 -5.77 -7.37 -10.34
CA TRP A 199 -4.54 -8.08 -10.71
C TRP A 199 -4.54 -9.52 -10.25
N ASP A 200 -3.84 -10.37 -10.99
CA ASP A 200 -3.71 -11.79 -10.70
C ASP A 200 -2.69 -12.00 -9.56
N ILE A 201 -3.13 -12.62 -8.46
CA ILE A 201 -2.30 -12.98 -7.31
C ILE A 201 -2.04 -14.50 -7.23
N SER A 202 -2.46 -15.28 -8.23
CA SER A 202 -2.43 -16.74 -8.22
C SER A 202 -1.03 -17.30 -8.03
N ALA A 203 -0.02 -16.73 -8.69
CA ALA A 203 1.37 -17.17 -8.54
C ALA A 203 1.90 -16.95 -7.12
N GLN A 204 1.59 -15.78 -6.52
CA GLN A 204 1.95 -15.47 -5.14
C GLN A 204 1.26 -16.43 -4.17
N GLU A 205 -0.02 -16.73 -4.39
CA GLU A 205 -0.77 -17.67 -3.57
C GLU A 205 -0.28 -19.11 -3.71
N ALA A 206 0.00 -19.55 -4.94
CA ALA A 206 0.54 -20.88 -5.22
C ALA A 206 1.90 -21.05 -4.54
N LEU A 207 2.76 -20.02 -4.58
CA LEU A 207 4.04 -20.02 -3.88
C LEU A 207 3.85 -20.09 -2.36
N GLN A 208 2.95 -19.28 -1.80
CA GLN A 208 2.64 -19.32 -0.37
C GLN A 208 2.08 -20.69 0.06
N LYS A 209 1.17 -21.27 -0.73
CA LYS A 209 0.58 -22.59 -0.48
C LYS A 209 1.63 -23.69 -0.58
N SER A 210 2.50 -23.64 -1.59
CA SER A 210 3.61 -24.57 -1.78
C SER A 210 4.61 -24.51 -0.62
N ARG A 211 5.02 -23.31 -0.20
CA ARG A 211 5.89 -23.11 0.98
C ARG A 211 5.26 -23.72 2.24
N LYS A 212 3.97 -23.46 2.49
CA LYS A 212 3.24 -24.03 3.63
C LYS A 212 3.18 -25.56 3.58
N ALA A 213 2.85 -26.13 2.43
CA ALA A 213 2.78 -27.57 2.23
C ALA A 213 4.15 -28.23 2.38
N PHE A 214 5.20 -27.63 1.83
CA PHE A 214 6.57 -28.11 1.97
C PHE A 214 7.01 -28.19 3.43
N VAL A 215 6.80 -27.10 4.20
CA VAL A 215 7.16 -27.09 5.62
C VAL A 215 6.34 -28.12 6.40
N ALA A 216 5.04 -28.25 6.12
CA ALA A 216 4.19 -29.23 6.77
C ALA A 216 4.64 -30.67 6.49
N ASN A 217 4.87 -31.02 5.22
CA ASN A 217 5.28 -32.35 4.81
C ASN A 217 6.68 -32.70 5.35
N ALA A 218 7.66 -31.80 5.19
CA ALA A 218 9.01 -32.01 5.71
C ALA A 218 9.00 -32.27 7.23
N SER A 219 8.12 -31.60 7.96
CA SER A 219 8.00 -31.78 9.41
C SER A 219 7.44 -33.16 9.78
N HIS A 220 6.44 -33.64 9.05
CA HIS A 220 5.89 -34.99 9.26
C HIS A 220 6.91 -36.09 8.91
N GLU A 221 7.60 -35.95 7.79
CA GLU A 221 8.63 -36.90 7.34
C GLU A 221 9.85 -36.91 8.27
N LEU A 222 10.17 -35.80 8.94
CA LEU A 222 11.26 -35.74 9.91
C LEU A 222 10.84 -36.18 11.32
N ARG A 223 9.59 -35.96 11.74
CA ARG A 223 9.11 -36.35 13.08
C ARG A 223 9.11 -37.87 13.25
N THR A 224 8.63 -38.61 12.26
CA THR A 224 8.51 -40.08 12.32
C THR A 224 9.84 -40.79 12.57
N PRO A 225 10.92 -40.60 11.77
CA PRO A 225 12.21 -41.25 12.04
C PRO A 225 12.82 -40.79 13.35
N LEU A 226 12.58 -39.55 13.75
CA LEU A 226 13.08 -39.00 15.01
C LEU A 226 12.43 -39.64 16.24
N THR A 227 11.13 -39.91 16.19
CA THR A 227 10.42 -40.66 17.22
C THR A 227 10.97 -42.08 17.34
N VAL A 228 11.26 -42.74 16.22
CA VAL A 228 11.86 -44.08 16.20
C VAL A 228 13.26 -44.08 16.80
N ILE A 229 14.12 -43.12 16.39
CA ILE A 229 15.47 -42.95 16.95
C ILE A 229 15.39 -42.69 18.46
N SER A 230 14.49 -41.81 18.90
CA SER A 230 14.31 -41.51 20.33
C SER A 230 13.86 -42.74 21.11
N GLY A 231 12.95 -43.53 20.56
CA GLY A 231 12.50 -44.80 21.16
C GLY A 231 13.63 -45.84 21.28
N TYR A 232 14.46 -46.00 20.25
CA TYR A 232 15.63 -46.88 20.34
C TYR A 232 16.66 -46.41 21.37
N LEU A 233 16.89 -45.10 21.46
CA LEU A 233 17.79 -44.53 22.46
C LEU A 233 17.24 -44.72 23.89
N GLU A 234 15.94 -44.58 24.10
CA GLU A 234 15.28 -44.89 25.37
C GLU A 234 15.40 -46.37 25.75
N MET A 235 15.17 -47.27 24.79
CA MET A 235 15.34 -48.72 25.00
C MET A 235 16.78 -49.07 25.38
N LEU A 236 17.78 -48.50 24.69
CA LEU A 236 19.19 -48.71 24.99
C LEU A 236 19.55 -48.19 26.39
N GLN A 237 19.10 -46.97 26.75
CA GLN A 237 19.27 -46.41 28.10
C GLN A 237 18.71 -47.32 29.20
N SER A 238 17.57 -47.98 28.93
CA SER A 238 16.90 -48.86 29.90
C SER A 238 17.49 -50.27 29.99
N SER A 239 18.47 -50.62 29.14
CA SER A 239 19.03 -51.96 29.10
C SER A 239 20.25 -52.11 30.02
N GLU A 240 20.27 -53.15 30.85
CA GLU A 240 21.36 -53.46 31.80
C GLU A 240 22.71 -53.80 31.13
N HIS A 241 22.76 -53.88 29.80
CA HIS A 241 23.91 -54.35 29.02
C HIS A 241 24.69 -53.21 28.34
N VAL A 242 24.29 -51.95 28.55
CA VAL A 242 25.04 -50.79 28.06
C VAL A 242 26.18 -50.50 29.01
N ASN A 243 27.42 -50.66 28.51
CA ASN A 243 28.62 -50.25 29.23
C ASN A 243 28.60 -48.72 29.47
N ASP A 244 29.14 -48.26 30.60
CA ASP A 244 29.14 -46.84 31.01
C ASP A 244 29.72 -45.91 29.92
N ASP A 245 30.67 -46.43 29.12
CA ASP A 245 31.28 -45.72 27.98
C ASP A 245 30.27 -45.28 26.89
N TRP A 246 29.16 -46.01 26.73
CA TRP A 246 28.14 -45.73 25.71
C TRP A 246 26.95 -44.96 26.24
N SER A 247 26.71 -44.97 27.56
CA SER A 247 25.61 -44.23 28.19
C SER A 247 25.67 -42.74 27.85
N MET A 248 26.85 -42.13 27.94
CA MET A 248 27.04 -40.71 27.62
C MET A 248 26.77 -40.41 26.13
N ALA A 249 27.10 -41.32 25.22
CA ALA A 249 26.83 -41.16 23.79
C ALA A 249 25.34 -41.30 23.46
N ILE A 250 24.62 -42.21 24.14
CA ILE A 250 23.18 -42.41 24.01
C ILE A 250 22.42 -41.18 24.53
N ASP A 251 22.84 -40.63 25.66
CA ASP A 251 22.27 -39.40 26.23
C ASP A 251 22.41 -38.23 25.27
N GLN A 252 23.63 -38.03 24.71
CA GLN A 252 23.88 -36.99 23.72
C GLN A 252 23.04 -37.17 22.45
N ALA A 253 22.89 -38.41 21.97
CA ALA A 253 22.05 -38.69 20.80
C ALA A 253 20.57 -38.40 21.08
N LYS A 254 20.08 -38.70 22.30
CA LYS A 254 18.70 -38.44 22.72
C LYS A 254 18.44 -36.93 22.82
N ASP A 255 19.40 -36.18 23.34
CA ASP A 255 19.33 -34.71 23.38
C ASP A 255 19.29 -34.10 21.99
N GLN A 256 20.10 -34.60 21.04
CA GLN A 256 20.03 -34.14 19.65
C GLN A 256 18.70 -34.49 18.99
N ALA A 257 18.16 -35.68 19.26
CA ALA A 257 16.86 -36.08 18.72
C ALA A 257 15.75 -35.15 19.25
N ASN A 258 15.71 -34.91 20.57
CA ASN A 258 14.78 -33.98 21.19
C ASN A 258 14.92 -32.54 20.67
N ARG A 259 16.17 -32.10 20.41
CA ARG A 259 16.44 -30.79 19.83
C ARG A 259 15.89 -30.67 18.41
N MET A 260 16.09 -31.68 17.56
CA MET A 260 15.52 -31.68 16.21
C MET A 260 13.98 -31.62 16.25
N ALA A 261 13.34 -32.33 17.20
CA ALA A 261 11.89 -32.33 17.34
C ALA A 261 11.36 -30.93 17.66
N LYS A 262 12.03 -30.24 18.60
CA LYS A 262 11.72 -28.85 18.95
C LYS A 262 11.93 -27.88 17.78
N ILE A 263 12.97 -28.06 16.97
CA ILE A 263 13.21 -27.23 15.78
C ILE A 263 12.08 -27.41 14.77
N ILE A 264 11.68 -28.65 14.49
CA ILE A 264 10.59 -28.98 13.56
C ILE A 264 9.28 -28.37 14.03
N ASP A 265 8.92 -28.53 15.30
CA ASP A 265 7.70 -27.94 15.87
C ASP A 265 7.72 -26.41 15.84
N GLY A 266 8.88 -25.81 16.11
CA GLY A 266 9.10 -24.37 15.98
C GLY A 266 8.90 -23.88 14.55
N MET A 267 9.46 -24.58 13.55
CA MET A 267 9.28 -24.25 12.13
C MET A 267 7.81 -24.36 11.71
N LEU A 268 7.10 -25.40 12.17
CA LEU A 268 5.66 -25.57 11.90
C LEU A 268 4.83 -24.44 12.48
N LYS A 269 5.08 -24.08 13.75
CA LYS A 269 4.39 -22.96 14.41
C LYS A 269 4.64 -21.66 13.66
N LEU A 270 5.89 -21.36 13.35
CA LEU A 270 6.26 -20.15 12.60
C LEU A 270 5.61 -20.12 11.20
N SER A 271 5.65 -21.22 10.46
CA SER A 271 5.02 -21.33 9.15
C SER A 271 3.49 -21.15 9.21
N LYS A 272 2.84 -21.70 10.25
CA LYS A 272 1.40 -21.48 10.49
C LYS A 272 1.08 -20.03 10.79
N ILE A 273 1.91 -19.33 11.58
CA ILE A 273 1.71 -17.92 11.91
C ILE A 273 1.95 -17.02 10.69
N GLU A 274 2.98 -17.30 9.88
CA GLU A 274 3.31 -16.52 8.68
C GLU A 274 2.30 -16.68 7.54
N HIS A 275 1.74 -17.88 7.37
CA HIS A 275 0.86 -18.22 6.25
C HIS A 275 -0.60 -18.42 6.70
N GLY A 276 -0.89 -18.23 7.99
CA GLY A 276 -2.23 -18.05 8.47
C GLY A 276 -2.74 -16.74 7.88
N ARG A 277 -3.54 -16.82 6.81
CA ARG A 277 -4.44 -15.72 6.46
C ARG A 277 -5.17 -15.30 7.74
N ALA A 278 -5.66 -14.06 7.77
CA ALA A 278 -6.62 -13.53 8.73
C ALA A 278 -7.95 -14.34 8.75
N ILE A 279 -7.87 -15.66 8.86
CA ILE A 279 -8.90 -16.56 9.34
C ILE A 279 -9.08 -16.11 10.78
N GLN A 280 -9.96 -15.12 10.93
CA GLN A 280 -10.51 -14.62 12.19
C GLN A 280 -9.56 -14.93 13.34
N SER A 281 -8.57 -14.06 13.59
CA SER A 281 -7.99 -14.04 14.94
C SER A 281 -9.19 -14.06 15.86
N LYS A 282 -9.36 -15.15 16.61
CA LYS A 282 -10.40 -15.20 17.61
C LYS A 282 -10.03 -14.07 18.54
N ASP A 283 -10.71 -12.93 18.44
CA ASP A 283 -10.51 -11.79 19.32
C ASP A 283 -11.22 -12.10 20.64
N ASP A 284 -10.88 -13.27 21.21
CA ASP A 284 -11.39 -13.74 22.48
C ASP A 284 -10.82 -12.82 23.56
N GLU A 285 -11.64 -12.54 24.58
CA GLU A 285 -11.15 -11.83 25.76
C GLU A 285 -10.31 -12.78 26.59
N ILE A 286 -9.04 -12.43 26.77
CA ILE A 286 -8.05 -13.24 27.47
C ILE A 286 -7.86 -12.67 28.89
N PRO A 287 -8.16 -13.44 29.94
CA PRO A 287 -7.77 -13.12 31.31
C PRO A 287 -6.25 -13.29 31.47
N MET A 288 -5.49 -12.28 31.07
CA MET A 288 -4.03 -12.27 31.17
C MET A 288 -3.49 -12.56 32.58
N PRO A 289 -4.13 -12.12 33.68
CA PRO A 289 -3.62 -12.41 35.02
C PRO A 289 -3.63 -13.91 35.32
N GLU A 290 -4.69 -14.63 34.95
CA GLU A 290 -4.79 -16.08 35.14
C GLU A 290 -3.76 -16.81 34.26
N LEU A 291 -3.67 -16.41 32.99
CA LEU A 291 -2.73 -16.99 32.04
C LEU A 291 -1.28 -16.79 32.49
N VAL A 292 -0.87 -15.56 32.80
CA VAL A 292 0.51 -15.24 33.19
C VAL A 292 0.87 -15.90 34.52
N ASN A 293 -0.03 -15.93 35.50
CA ASN A 293 0.20 -16.63 36.77
C ASN A 293 0.34 -18.15 36.58
N GLY A 294 -0.51 -18.77 35.74
CA GLY A 294 -0.41 -20.19 35.43
C GLY A 294 0.96 -20.53 34.84
N LEU A 295 1.36 -19.81 33.79
CA LEU A 295 2.66 -20.01 33.14
C LEU A 295 3.84 -19.70 34.06
N PHE A 296 3.74 -18.67 34.89
CA PHE A 296 4.76 -18.34 35.88
C PHE A 296 4.97 -19.49 36.88
N ASN A 297 3.88 -20.06 37.39
CA ASN A 297 3.94 -21.19 38.32
C ASN A 297 4.54 -22.44 37.66
N ASP A 298 4.18 -22.73 36.42
CA ASP A 298 4.75 -23.84 35.65
C ASP A 298 6.26 -23.69 35.48
N ILE A 299 6.71 -22.48 35.13
CA ILE A 299 8.13 -22.18 34.98
C ILE A 299 8.85 -22.23 36.32
N LYS A 300 8.28 -21.67 37.38
CA LYS A 300 8.85 -21.67 38.74
C LYS A 300 9.03 -23.08 39.30
N ASN A 301 8.15 -24.02 38.95
CA ASN A 301 8.24 -25.42 39.37
C ASN A 301 9.10 -26.27 38.42
N GLY A 302 9.56 -25.70 37.30
CA GLY A 302 10.39 -26.37 36.31
C GLY A 302 11.81 -26.69 36.78
N PRO A 303 12.52 -27.58 36.08
CA PRO A 303 13.90 -27.95 36.42
C PRO A 303 14.90 -26.80 36.21
N ASN A 304 14.64 -25.93 35.23
CA ASN A 304 15.54 -24.85 34.82
C ASN A 304 15.42 -23.57 35.67
N SER A 305 14.54 -23.53 36.67
CA SER A 305 14.24 -22.34 37.48
C SER A 305 14.62 -22.49 38.95
N ARG A 306 15.05 -23.68 39.37
CA ARG A 306 15.31 -24.02 40.79
C ARG A 306 16.32 -23.09 41.47
N ASN A 307 17.21 -22.48 40.69
CA ASN A 307 18.28 -21.64 41.19
C ASN A 307 18.10 -20.16 40.85
N HIS A 308 16.99 -19.76 40.22
CA HIS A 308 16.70 -18.36 39.86
C HIS A 308 15.80 -17.68 40.90
N ILE A 309 15.91 -16.36 41.01
CA ILE A 309 14.99 -15.55 41.84
C ILE A 309 13.86 -15.05 40.93
N LEU A 310 12.70 -15.71 41.01
CA LEU A 310 11.54 -15.42 40.15
C LEU A 310 10.51 -14.56 40.86
N GLU A 311 10.15 -13.43 40.23
CA GLU A 311 9.15 -12.49 40.71
C GLU A 311 8.13 -12.16 39.62
N ALA A 312 6.90 -11.85 40.04
CA ALA A 312 5.82 -11.47 39.13
C ALA A 312 5.07 -10.25 39.68
N GLU A 313 4.96 -9.21 38.86
CA GLU A 313 4.19 -7.98 39.10
C GLU A 313 3.06 -7.94 38.08
N ILE A 314 1.87 -8.43 38.45
CA ILE A 314 0.76 -8.64 37.50
C ILE A 314 -0.44 -7.81 37.94
N ASN A 315 -0.89 -6.91 37.06
CA ASN A 315 -2.15 -6.21 37.23
C ASN A 315 -3.32 -7.19 37.06
N SER A 316 -4.09 -7.43 38.14
CA SER A 316 -5.19 -8.41 38.20
C SER A 316 -6.43 -8.03 37.40
N ALA A 317 -6.56 -6.76 36.99
CA ALA A 317 -7.72 -6.23 36.28
C ALA A 317 -7.50 -6.15 34.75
N LEU A 318 -6.28 -6.39 34.27
CA LEU A 318 -5.90 -6.08 32.89
C LEU A 318 -6.01 -7.28 31.96
N TRP A 319 -6.92 -7.20 30.99
CA TRP A 319 -7.22 -8.20 29.98
C TRP A 319 -6.85 -7.70 28.57
N ILE A 320 -6.73 -8.64 27.62
CA ILE A 320 -6.54 -8.29 26.20
C ILE A 320 -7.44 -9.10 25.26
N LYS A 321 -7.61 -8.62 24.03
CA LYS A 321 -8.26 -9.36 22.94
C LYS A 321 -7.23 -9.98 22.01
N GLY A 322 -7.35 -11.28 21.74
CA GLY A 322 -6.50 -11.97 20.77
C GLY A 322 -6.58 -13.49 20.85
N ASP A 323 -5.68 -14.16 20.13
CA ASP A 323 -5.62 -15.62 20.13
C ASP A 323 -4.85 -16.13 21.37
N SER A 324 -5.57 -16.74 22.30
CA SER A 324 -5.02 -17.24 23.56
C SER A 324 -3.81 -18.18 23.37
N SER A 325 -3.81 -19.02 22.33
CA SER A 325 -2.72 -19.96 22.07
C SER A 325 -1.44 -19.25 21.62
N GLU A 326 -1.58 -18.18 20.83
CA GLU A 326 -0.47 -17.38 20.34
C GLU A 326 0.10 -16.46 21.43
N ILE A 327 -0.77 -15.84 22.24
CA ILE A 327 -0.34 -15.05 23.40
C ILE A 327 0.38 -15.93 24.43
N THR A 328 -0.15 -17.13 24.71
CA THR A 328 0.55 -18.14 25.53
C THR A 328 1.93 -18.44 24.97
N SER A 329 2.05 -18.57 23.65
CA SER A 329 3.33 -18.78 23.00
C SER A 329 4.29 -17.60 23.13
N ILE A 330 3.82 -16.34 23.15
CA ILE A 330 4.67 -15.18 23.45
C ILE A 330 5.24 -15.31 24.86
N CYS A 331 4.35 -15.46 25.86
CA CYS A 331 4.72 -15.52 27.27
C CYS A 331 5.74 -16.63 27.52
N LEU A 332 5.46 -17.86 27.06
CA LEU A 332 6.36 -18.99 27.24
C LEU A 332 7.72 -18.79 26.57
N ASN A 333 7.76 -18.27 25.33
CA ASN A 333 9.04 -18.06 24.64
C ASN A 333 9.91 -17.03 25.37
N LEU A 334 9.33 -15.94 25.88
CA LEU A 334 10.09 -14.91 26.59
C LEU A 334 10.53 -15.36 27.98
N MET A 335 9.64 -15.98 28.75
CA MET A 335 9.97 -16.48 30.08
C MET A 335 10.98 -17.64 30.03
N HIS A 336 10.85 -18.59 29.09
CA HIS A 336 11.85 -19.63 28.89
C HIS A 336 13.19 -19.09 28.42
N ASN A 337 13.19 -18.03 27.60
CA ASN A 337 14.44 -17.40 27.17
C ASN A 337 15.21 -16.87 28.40
N ALA A 338 14.52 -16.17 29.29
CA ALA A 338 15.11 -15.67 30.52
C ALA A 338 15.67 -16.80 31.41
N THR A 339 14.97 -17.92 31.60
CA THR A 339 15.46 -19.01 32.46
C THR A 339 16.57 -19.85 31.83
N ILE A 340 16.55 -20.06 30.51
CA ILE A 340 17.55 -20.89 29.81
C ILE A 340 18.86 -20.13 29.57
N HIS A 341 18.78 -18.83 29.29
CA HIS A 341 19.93 -18.04 28.83
C HIS A 341 20.56 -17.16 29.93
N THR A 342 20.10 -17.27 31.17
CA THR A 342 20.71 -16.60 32.31
C THR A 342 21.27 -17.62 33.31
N PRO A 343 22.42 -17.33 33.96
CA PRO A 343 23.02 -18.22 34.94
C PRO A 343 22.17 -18.32 36.21
N ASP A 344 22.43 -19.35 37.00
CA ASP A 344 21.87 -19.52 38.33
C ASP A 344 22.09 -18.27 39.21
N GLY A 345 21.11 -17.96 40.05
CA GLY A 345 21.09 -16.76 40.90
C GLY A 345 20.57 -15.49 40.22
N THR A 346 20.30 -15.54 38.90
CA THR A 346 19.72 -14.39 38.17
C THR A 346 18.30 -14.11 38.67
N ARG A 347 18.00 -12.83 38.89
CA ARG A 347 16.67 -12.31 39.20
C ARG A 347 15.91 -12.04 37.91
N ILE A 348 14.77 -12.70 37.77
CA ILE A 348 13.88 -12.58 36.62
C ILE A 348 12.52 -12.07 37.12
N ILE A 349 12.09 -10.92 36.58
CA ILE A 349 10.84 -10.25 36.94
C ILE A 349 9.92 -10.23 35.73
N ILE A 350 8.74 -10.82 35.87
CA ILE A 350 7.67 -10.75 34.88
C ILE A 350 6.73 -9.62 35.26
N LYS A 351 6.52 -8.65 34.36
CA LYS A 351 5.62 -7.52 34.58
C LYS A 351 4.46 -7.56 33.60
N TRP A 352 3.25 -7.39 34.12
CA TRP A 352 2.03 -7.20 33.34
C TRP A 352 1.30 -5.98 33.87
N PHE A 353 1.29 -4.88 33.11
CA PHE A 353 0.74 -3.61 33.56
C PHE A 353 0.16 -2.80 32.40
N GLU A 354 -0.64 -1.80 32.73
CA GLU A 354 -1.22 -0.86 31.78
C GLU A 354 -0.41 0.44 31.84
N GLN A 355 -0.15 1.01 30.66
CA GLN A 355 0.47 2.33 30.54
C GLN A 355 -0.05 3.04 29.30
N ASN A 356 -0.60 4.25 29.46
CA ASN A 356 -1.08 5.11 28.38
C ASN A 356 -2.17 4.47 27.47
N GLY A 357 -3.03 3.65 28.06
CA GLY A 357 -4.06 2.86 27.38
C GLY A 357 -3.56 1.57 26.74
N GLU A 358 -2.26 1.26 26.81
CA GLU A 358 -1.65 0.07 26.21
C GLU A 358 -1.28 -0.97 27.28
N ALA A 359 -1.50 -2.25 26.99
CA ALA A 359 -1.12 -3.34 27.88
C ALA A 359 0.32 -3.80 27.60
N ASN A 360 1.13 -3.89 28.65
CA ASN A 360 2.56 -4.14 28.58
C ASN A 360 2.93 -5.44 29.28
N PHE A 361 3.48 -6.39 28.53
CA PHE A 361 4.07 -7.63 29.05
C PHE A 361 5.59 -7.58 28.93
N TRP A 362 6.29 -7.47 30.05
CA TRP A 362 7.74 -7.38 30.10
C TRP A 362 8.35 -8.57 30.83
N VAL A 363 9.47 -9.08 30.32
CA VAL A 363 10.33 -10.04 31.02
C VAL A 363 11.69 -9.38 31.22
N VAL A 364 12.03 -9.11 32.47
CA VAL A 364 13.25 -8.40 32.89
C VAL A 364 14.17 -9.39 33.58
N ASP A 365 15.42 -9.49 33.16
CA ASP A 365 16.48 -10.22 33.86
C ASP A 365 17.67 -9.31 34.14
N ASN A 366 18.41 -9.60 35.22
CA ASN A 366 19.69 -8.96 35.54
C ASN A 366 20.89 -9.86 35.16
N GLY A 367 20.74 -10.67 34.11
CA GLY A 367 21.75 -11.62 33.66
C GLY A 367 22.90 -10.94 32.88
N PRO A 368 23.64 -11.71 32.06
CA PRO A 368 24.83 -11.23 31.35
C PRO A 368 24.54 -10.15 30.29
N GLY A 369 23.27 -9.87 30.00
CA GLY A 369 22.87 -8.95 28.94
C GLY A 369 23.32 -9.41 27.54
N ILE A 370 23.09 -8.55 26.55
CA ILE A 370 23.35 -8.82 25.14
C ILE A 370 24.09 -7.62 24.54
N ASP A 371 25.13 -7.90 23.76
CA ASP A 371 25.87 -6.87 23.03
C ASP A 371 24.97 -6.21 21.98
N ALA A 372 25.01 -4.88 21.88
CA ALA A 372 24.16 -4.07 21.00
C ALA A 372 24.22 -4.53 19.53
N LYS A 373 25.35 -5.07 19.08
CA LYS A 373 25.51 -5.60 17.71
C LYS A 373 24.59 -6.80 17.41
N HIS A 374 24.17 -7.55 18.44
CA HIS A 374 23.33 -8.73 18.27
C HIS A 374 21.83 -8.41 18.31
N ILE A 375 21.43 -7.33 19.00
CA ILE A 375 20.03 -6.97 19.25
C ILE A 375 19.17 -6.95 17.96
N PRO A 376 19.61 -6.32 16.84
CA PRO A 376 18.82 -6.30 15.60
C PRO A 376 18.54 -7.71 15.03
N HIS A 377 19.48 -8.64 15.25
CA HIS A 377 19.48 -9.97 14.68
C HIS A 377 18.80 -11.02 15.57
N LEU A 378 18.54 -10.75 16.85
CA LEU A 378 17.91 -11.69 17.79
C LEU A 378 16.54 -12.21 17.34
N THR A 379 15.87 -11.47 16.46
CA THR A 379 14.57 -11.86 15.91
C THR A 379 14.65 -12.55 14.54
N GLU A 380 15.85 -12.73 14.01
CA GLU A 380 16.09 -13.53 12.82
C GLU A 380 15.98 -15.02 13.13
N ARG A 381 15.60 -15.81 12.13
CA ARG A 381 15.42 -17.26 12.30
C ARG A 381 16.78 -17.92 12.49
N PHE A 382 16.88 -18.81 13.48
CA PHE A 382 18.09 -19.57 13.82
C PHE A 382 19.28 -18.72 14.29
N TYR A 383 19.11 -17.41 14.44
CA TYR A 383 20.17 -16.54 14.94
C TYR A 383 20.41 -16.80 16.42
N ARG A 384 21.70 -16.87 16.79
CA ARG A 384 22.16 -17.12 18.16
C ARG A 384 23.44 -16.33 18.38
N VAL A 385 23.61 -15.84 19.61
CA VAL A 385 24.88 -15.26 20.05
C VAL A 385 25.79 -16.40 20.48
N ASP A 386 26.94 -16.57 19.82
CA ASP A 386 27.92 -17.61 20.13
C ASP A 386 28.64 -17.32 21.46
N ASN A 387 27.96 -17.58 22.57
CA ASN A 387 28.57 -17.60 23.89
C ASN A 387 28.67 -19.05 24.38
N SER A 388 29.82 -19.64 24.07
CA SER A 388 30.29 -20.92 24.57
C SER A 388 30.43 -20.88 26.09
N LYS A 389 29.41 -21.38 26.83
CA LYS A 389 29.50 -22.00 28.18
C LYS A 389 28.15 -22.28 28.87
N VAL A 390 27.03 -21.71 28.41
CA VAL A 390 25.70 -22.03 28.97
C VAL A 390 25.09 -23.19 28.20
N HIS A 391 24.50 -24.15 28.91
CA HIS A 391 23.93 -25.42 28.45
C HIS A 391 23.25 -25.31 27.07
N ASN A 392 24.02 -25.64 26.03
CA ASN A 392 23.80 -25.18 24.65
C ASN A 392 22.77 -26.04 23.87
N GLN A 393 22.20 -27.06 24.53
CA GLN A 393 21.39 -28.10 23.88
C GLN A 393 19.89 -27.77 23.76
N GLN A 394 19.34 -26.82 24.53
CA GLN A 394 17.88 -26.61 24.56
C GLN A 394 17.30 -25.53 23.64
N SER A 395 18.07 -24.56 23.16
CA SER A 395 17.52 -23.43 22.38
C SER A 395 17.53 -23.67 20.86
N THR A 396 16.39 -23.50 20.20
CA THR A 396 16.23 -23.70 18.74
C THR A 396 16.58 -22.48 17.89
N GLY A 397 16.68 -21.29 18.49
CA GLY A 397 16.85 -20.02 17.77
C GLY A 397 15.59 -19.56 17.01
N LEU A 398 14.42 -20.16 17.29
CA LEU A 398 13.16 -19.79 16.64
C LEU A 398 12.20 -19.01 17.55
N GLY A 399 12.40 -19.05 18.87
CA GLY A 399 11.45 -18.50 19.85
C GLY A 399 11.18 -17.00 19.66
N LEU A 400 12.22 -16.18 19.57
CA LEU A 400 12.07 -14.72 19.39
C LEU A 400 11.52 -14.34 18.01
N ALA A 401 11.82 -15.13 16.97
CA ALA A 401 11.20 -14.95 15.65
C ALA A 401 9.68 -15.23 15.74
N ILE A 402 9.26 -16.27 16.45
CA ILE A 402 7.85 -16.57 16.71
C ILE A 402 7.19 -15.41 17.46
N VAL A 403 7.81 -14.89 18.52
CA VAL A 403 7.30 -13.74 19.28
C VAL A 403 7.07 -12.53 18.35
N LYS A 404 8.07 -12.17 17.55
CA LYS A 404 7.97 -11.05 16.60
C LYS A 404 6.81 -11.22 15.62
N HIS A 405 6.65 -12.41 15.04
CA HIS A 405 5.57 -12.67 14.08
C HIS A 405 4.18 -12.63 14.73
N ILE A 406 4.02 -13.16 15.95
CA ILE A 406 2.75 -13.07 16.68
C ILE A 406 2.44 -11.62 17.05
N CYS A 407 3.44 -10.84 17.47
CA CYS A 407 3.26 -9.42 17.78
C CYS A 407 2.79 -8.64 16.55
N LEU A 408 3.44 -8.84 15.39
CA LEU A 408 3.01 -8.23 14.12
C LEU A 408 1.56 -8.60 13.76
N LYS A 409 1.17 -9.87 13.92
CA LYS A 409 -0.20 -10.33 13.67
C LYS A 409 -1.22 -9.67 14.59
N HIS A 410 -0.87 -9.39 15.85
CA HIS A 410 -1.74 -8.72 16.82
C HIS A 410 -1.64 -7.19 16.78
N GLY A 411 -0.80 -6.61 15.91
CA GLY A 411 -0.51 -5.18 15.91
C GLY A 411 0.22 -4.70 17.19
N ALA A 412 0.84 -5.62 17.92
CA ALA A 412 1.64 -5.36 19.10
C ALA A 412 3.09 -4.99 18.72
N ARG A 413 3.74 -4.17 19.54
CA ARG A 413 5.16 -3.82 19.39
C ARG A 413 6.02 -4.79 20.21
N PHE A 414 7.14 -5.23 19.65
CA PHE A 414 8.13 -6.05 20.33
C PHE A 414 9.48 -5.35 20.31
N GLU A 415 10.01 -5.05 21.50
CA GLU A 415 11.26 -4.31 21.71
C GLU A 415 12.17 -5.08 22.67
N ILE A 416 13.48 -4.91 22.50
CA ILE A 416 14.51 -5.57 23.31
C ILE A 416 15.48 -4.50 23.78
N ASP A 417 15.49 -4.24 25.08
CA ASP A 417 16.46 -3.36 25.72
C ASP A 417 17.44 -4.20 26.49
N SER A 418 18.72 -4.17 26.11
CA SER A 418 19.76 -4.95 26.77
C SER A 418 21.06 -4.17 26.81
N ILE A 419 21.74 -4.27 27.96
CA ILE A 419 23.09 -3.76 28.12
C ILE A 419 23.93 -4.91 28.66
N LYS A 420 25.05 -5.19 27.98
CA LYS A 420 25.99 -6.24 28.38
C LYS A 420 26.42 -6.06 29.85
N GLU A 421 26.42 -7.16 30.61
CA GLU A 421 26.67 -7.26 32.05
C GLU A 421 25.68 -6.52 32.98
N GLN A 422 24.57 -6.00 32.45
CA GLN A 422 23.55 -5.32 33.28
C GLN A 422 22.18 -6.00 33.24
N GLY A 423 21.91 -6.79 32.19
CA GLY A 423 20.67 -7.54 32.02
C GLY A 423 19.94 -7.25 30.72
N THR A 424 18.78 -7.87 30.56
CA THR A 424 17.93 -7.73 29.38
C THR A 424 16.47 -7.51 29.78
N THR A 425 15.76 -6.70 29.01
CA THR A 425 14.32 -6.52 29.10
C THR A 425 13.70 -6.77 27.74
N PHE A 426 12.87 -7.81 27.65
CA PHE A 426 12.02 -8.07 26.50
C PHE A 426 10.65 -7.41 26.74
N LYS A 427 10.21 -6.56 25.81
CA LYS A 427 8.99 -5.75 25.95
C LYS A 427 8.00 -6.08 24.86
N VAL A 428 6.80 -6.52 25.22
CA VAL A 428 5.66 -6.68 24.32
C VAL A 428 4.59 -5.67 24.71
N THR A 429 4.18 -4.83 23.78
CA THR A 429 3.17 -3.78 24.00
C THR A 429 1.97 -4.01 23.09
N PHE A 430 0.80 -4.29 23.68
CA PHE A 430 -0.45 -4.45 22.95
C PHE A 430 -1.17 -3.11 22.80
N PRO A 431 -1.75 -2.83 21.61
CA PRO A 431 -2.38 -1.53 21.34
C PRO A 431 -3.67 -1.35 22.14
N ALA A 432 -4.06 -0.09 22.34
CA ALA A 432 -5.21 0.27 23.17
C ALA A 432 -6.53 -0.39 22.75
N HIS A 433 -6.79 -0.56 21.46
CA HIS A 433 -8.01 -1.20 20.97
C HIS A 433 -8.12 -2.70 21.34
N ARG A 434 -7.02 -3.33 21.76
CA ARG A 434 -6.98 -4.71 22.29
C ARG A 434 -6.93 -4.76 23.80
N THR A 435 -6.72 -3.63 24.48
CA THR A 435 -6.52 -3.56 25.93
C THR A 435 -7.86 -3.31 26.62
N LYS A 436 -8.13 -4.06 27.71
CA LYS A 436 -9.37 -3.92 28.48
C LYS A 436 -9.04 -4.00 29.97
N LEU A 437 -9.32 -2.93 30.72
CA LEU A 437 -9.36 -2.98 32.18
C LEU A 437 -10.75 -3.45 32.60
N ILE A 438 -10.79 -4.42 33.50
CA ILE A 438 -12.02 -4.90 34.13
C ILE A 438 -12.10 -4.26 35.52
N ASP A 439 -13.20 -3.56 35.78
CA ASP A 439 -13.49 -2.91 37.05
C ASP A 439 -13.79 -3.92 38.18
#